data_AF-A0A9R1U927-F1
#
_entry.id   AF-A0A9R1U927-F1
#
_cell.length_a   1.000
_cell.length_b   1.000
_cell.length_c   1.000
_cell.angle_alpha   90.00
_cell.angle_beta   90.00
_cell.angle_gamma   90.00
#
_symmetry.space_group_name_H-M   'P 1'
#
loop_
_entity.id
_entity.type
_entity.pdbx_description
1 polymer ?
#
loop_
_entity_poly.entity_id
_entity_poly.type
_entity_poly.pdbx_seq_one_letter_code
_entity_poly.pdbx_strand_id
1 'polypeptide(L)'
;LILYHDEEQKTIAEKSRVHEQRERGEHLTTTIKAFEKFYPAEDYHQKYRLRLHPWLLESLGITSDEVIKTSPLAAKLNGYVAGAATLEQFESDDLCQNLNEKQYQYLKECVIKTQGTGLYC
;
A
#
# COMPACT_ATOMS: atom_id res chain seq x y z
N LEU A 1 -5.51 15.20 5.41
CA LEU A 1 -5.48 16.09 4.22
C LEU A 1 -5.94 15.27 3.03
N ILE A 2 -6.81 15.82 2.19
CA ILE A 2 -7.20 15.26 0.90
C ILE A 2 -6.96 16.34 -0.15
N LEU A 3 -6.20 16.00 -1.20
CA LEU A 3 -5.90 16.89 -2.31
C LEU A 3 -6.70 16.44 -3.53
N TYR A 4 -7.72 17.21 -3.94
CA TYR A 4 -8.59 16.86 -5.06
C TYR A 4 -8.03 17.40 -6.38
N HIS A 5 -8.22 16.66 -7.46
CA HIS A 5 -7.82 17.06 -8.81
C HIS A 5 -8.97 17.64 -9.65
N ASP A 6 -10.22 17.43 -9.22
CA ASP A 6 -11.43 17.91 -9.87
C ASP A 6 -12.59 18.10 -8.87
N GLU A 7 -13.69 18.69 -9.31
CA GLU A 7 -14.87 18.96 -8.47
C GLU A 7 -15.64 17.68 -8.06
N GLU A 8 -15.52 16.60 -8.82
CA GLU A 8 -16.13 15.32 -8.49
C GLU A 8 -15.45 14.72 -7.24
N GLN A 9 -14.13 14.63 -7.25
CA GLN A 9 -13.33 14.18 -6.11
C GLN A 9 -13.56 15.06 -4.87
N LYS A 10 -13.65 16.38 -5.04
CA LYS A 10 -13.98 17.30 -3.94
C LYS A 10 -15.34 16.98 -3.34
N THR A 11 -16.37 16.84 -4.18
CA THR A 11 -17.73 16.55 -3.74
C THR A 11 -17.80 15.20 -3.00
N ILE A 12 -17.13 14.17 -3.51
CA ILE A 12 -17.05 12.85 -2.86
C ILE A 12 -16.36 12.96 -1.49
N ALA A 13 -15.22 13.65 -1.42
CA ALA A 13 -14.47 13.83 -0.18
C ALA A 13 -15.27 14.61 0.89
N GLU A 14 -15.96 15.68 0.49
CA GLU A 14 -16.79 16.48 1.40
C GLU A 14 -17.98 15.67 1.94
N LYS A 15 -18.68 14.93 1.08
CA LYS A 15 -19.79 14.05 1.48
C LYS A 15 -19.31 12.95 2.42
N SER A 16 -18.20 12.29 2.09
CA SER A 16 -17.60 11.25 2.93
C SER A 16 -17.20 11.80 4.31
N ARG A 17 -16.58 12.99 4.39
CA ARG A 17 -16.23 13.62 5.67
C ARG A 17 -17.46 13.92 6.51
N VAL A 18 -18.54 14.46 5.92
CA VAL A 18 -19.79 14.74 6.65
C VAL A 18 -20.42 13.45 7.17
N HIS A 19 -20.43 12.39 6.36
CA HIS A 19 -20.93 11.08 6.76
C HIS A 19 -20.12 10.50 7.93
N GLU A 20 -18.79 10.40 7.80
CA GLU A 20 -17.91 9.87 8.84
C GLU A 20 -17.98 10.65 10.16
N GLN A 21 -18.11 11.98 10.10
CA GLN A 21 -18.30 12.81 11.30
C GLN A 21 -19.59 12.45 12.04
N ARG A 22 -20.68 12.15 11.31
CA ARG A 22 -21.95 11.75 11.92
C ARG A 22 -21.84 10.37 12.55
N GLU A 23 -21.26 9.41 11.84
CA GLU A 23 -21.10 8.03 12.34
C GLU A 23 -20.21 7.95 13.59
N ARG A 24 -19.15 8.76 13.63
CA ARG A 24 -18.22 8.82 14.77
C ARG A 24 -18.69 9.70 15.91
N GLY A 25 -19.62 10.62 15.65
CA GLY A 25 -20.03 11.64 16.62
C GLY A 25 -18.93 12.66 16.95
N GLU A 26 -17.92 12.79 16.09
CA GLU A 26 -16.73 13.61 16.32
C GLU A 26 -16.48 14.58 15.15
N HIS A 27 -15.80 15.68 15.44
CA HIS A 27 -15.40 16.64 14.42
C HIS A 27 -14.11 16.20 13.72
N LEU A 28 -14.17 15.97 12.39
CA LEU A 28 -13.00 15.61 11.60
C LEU A 28 -12.29 16.86 11.10
N THR A 29 -11.02 17.00 11.49
CA THR A 29 -10.13 18.12 11.10
C THR A 29 -9.50 17.93 9.72
N THR A 30 -9.89 16.90 8.97
CA THR A 30 -9.38 16.60 7.62
C THR A 30 -9.59 17.79 6.69
N THR A 31 -8.49 18.43 6.32
CA THR A 31 -8.47 19.49 5.30
C THR A 31 -8.70 18.92 3.91
N ILE A 32 -9.58 19.53 3.12
CA ILE A 32 -9.84 19.22 1.70
C ILE A 32 -9.42 20.44 0.89
N LYS A 33 -8.44 20.29 -0.02
CA LYS A 33 -7.86 21.39 -0.81
C LYS A 33 -7.59 20.94 -2.25
N ALA A 34 -7.53 21.89 -3.18
CA ALA A 34 -7.13 21.60 -4.54
C ALA A 34 -5.67 21.10 -4.56
N PHE A 35 -5.39 20.11 -5.41
CA PHE A 35 -4.04 19.69 -5.70
C PHE A 35 -3.30 20.80 -6.44
N GLU A 36 -2.11 21.17 -5.95
CA GLU A 36 -1.23 22.13 -6.62
C GLU A 36 -0.03 21.42 -7.25
N LYS A 37 0.76 20.75 -6.41
CA LYS A 37 1.98 20.05 -6.83
C LYS A 37 2.33 18.94 -5.84
N PHE A 38 2.88 17.86 -6.38
CA PHE A 38 3.47 16.78 -5.60
C PHE A 38 4.98 16.77 -5.79
N TYR A 39 5.71 16.59 -4.69
CA TYR A 39 7.15 16.39 -4.68
C TYR A 39 7.40 14.94 -4.26
N PRO A 40 7.81 14.05 -5.19
CA PRO A 40 8.14 12.68 -4.84
C PRO A 40 9.25 12.65 -3.77
N ALA A 41 9.05 11.84 -2.74
CA ALA A 41 10.09 11.53 -1.77
C ALA A 41 11.20 10.67 -2.41
N GLU A 42 12.37 10.65 -1.78
CA GLU A 42 13.56 9.92 -2.18
C GLU A 42 13.28 8.42 -2.37
N ASP A 43 14.09 7.76 -3.19
CA ASP A 43 13.84 6.37 -3.60
C ASP A 43 13.77 5.39 -2.43
N TYR A 44 14.57 5.60 -1.38
CA TYR A 44 14.56 4.72 -0.20
C TYR A 44 13.23 4.77 0.58
N HIS A 45 12.42 5.83 0.43
CA HIS A 45 11.07 5.90 0.99
C HIS A 45 10.05 5.10 0.17
N GLN A 46 10.32 4.85 -1.12
CA GLN A 46 9.39 4.15 -2.00
C GLN A 46 9.36 2.66 -1.67
N LYS A 47 8.16 2.13 -1.36
CA LYS A 47 7.96 0.71 -0.97
C LYS A 47 8.92 0.25 0.13
N TYR A 48 9.08 1.09 1.15
CA TYR A 48 10.05 0.91 2.23
C TYR A 48 10.04 -0.49 2.84
N ARG A 49 8.86 -1.06 3.12
CA ARG A 49 8.75 -2.40 3.73
C ARG A 49 9.31 -3.47 2.79
N LEU A 50 8.98 -3.41 1.50
CA LEU A 50 9.54 -4.32 0.50
C LEU A 50 11.07 -4.19 0.37
N ARG A 51 11.63 -2.98 0.48
CA ARG A 51 13.09 -2.75 0.44
C ARG A 51 13.86 -3.45 1.56
N LEU A 52 13.20 -3.77 2.68
CA LEU A 52 13.79 -4.57 3.76
C LEU A 52 13.94 -6.06 3.41
N HIS A 53 13.49 -6.48 2.23
CA HIS A 53 13.60 -7.86 1.72
C HIS A 53 14.42 -7.92 0.40
N PRO A 54 15.75 -7.66 0.42
CA PRO A 54 16.57 -7.61 -0.80
C PRO A 54 16.53 -8.89 -1.63
N TRP A 55 16.52 -10.06 -0.97
CA TRP A 55 16.45 -11.36 -1.65
C TRP A 55 15.16 -11.51 -2.47
N LEU A 56 14.02 -11.02 -1.95
CA LEU A 56 12.75 -11.11 -2.65
C LEU A 56 12.76 -10.23 -3.90
N LEU A 57 13.26 -8.99 -3.79
CA LEU A 57 13.44 -8.07 -4.92
C LEU A 57 14.33 -8.67 -6.01
N GLU A 58 15.49 -9.21 -5.63
CA GLU A 58 16.43 -9.85 -6.56
C GLU A 58 15.78 -11.06 -7.25
N SER A 59 15.11 -11.94 -6.49
CA SER A 59 14.50 -13.15 -7.03
C SER A 59 13.37 -12.87 -8.04
N LEU A 60 12.71 -11.71 -7.91
CA LEU A 60 11.63 -11.26 -8.79
C LEU A 60 12.13 -10.34 -9.92
N GLY A 61 13.45 -10.11 -10.02
CA GLY A 61 14.05 -9.24 -11.03
C GLY A 61 13.69 -7.76 -10.86
N ILE A 62 13.22 -7.35 -9.67
CA ILE A 62 12.88 -5.96 -9.36
C ILE A 62 14.17 -5.23 -8.97
N THR A 63 14.86 -4.69 -9.97
CA THR A 63 16.26 -4.23 -9.84
C THR A 63 16.45 -2.72 -9.91
N SER A 64 15.43 -1.95 -10.28
CA SER A 64 15.54 -0.49 -10.39
C SER A 64 14.52 0.23 -9.51
N ASP A 65 14.93 1.41 -9.03
CA ASP A 65 14.07 2.27 -8.22
C ASP A 65 12.83 2.72 -8.97
N GLU A 66 12.93 2.91 -10.28
CA GLU A 66 11.77 3.23 -11.13
C GLU A 66 10.72 2.12 -11.11
N VAL A 67 11.14 0.85 -11.21
CA VAL A 67 10.22 -0.29 -11.13
C VAL A 67 9.63 -0.41 -9.72
N ILE A 68 10.43 -0.25 -8.66
CA ILE A 68 9.93 -0.30 -7.27
C ILE A 68 8.88 0.80 -7.04
N LYS A 69 9.12 2.00 -7.56
CA LYS A 69 8.25 3.16 -7.40
C LYS A 69 6.92 2.96 -8.14
N THR A 70 6.95 2.52 -9.39
CA THR A 70 5.79 2.56 -10.29
C THR A 70 5.04 1.23 -10.43
N SER A 71 5.65 0.09 -10.11
CA SER A 71 5.07 -1.22 -10.37
C SER A 71 3.89 -1.55 -9.44
N PRO A 72 2.73 -1.98 -9.98
CA PRO A 72 1.63 -2.53 -9.19
C PRO A 72 2.05 -3.77 -8.39
N LEU A 73 2.92 -4.60 -8.98
CA LEU A 73 3.49 -5.78 -8.32
C LEU A 73 4.27 -5.36 -7.07
N ALA A 74 5.17 -4.37 -7.18
CA ALA A 74 5.93 -3.86 -6.05
C ALA A 74 5.03 -3.25 -4.95
N ALA A 75 3.93 -2.60 -5.34
CA ALA A 75 2.93 -2.11 -4.38
C ALA A 75 2.24 -3.24 -3.61
N LYS A 76 1.84 -4.29 -4.32
CA LYS A 76 1.18 -5.46 -3.72
C LYS A 76 2.10 -6.22 -2.77
N LEU A 77 3.32 -6.50 -3.22
CA LEU A 77 4.35 -7.16 -2.41
C LEU A 77 4.67 -6.36 -1.14
N ASN A 78 4.82 -5.03 -1.27
CA ASN A 78 5.00 -4.14 -0.12
C ASN A 78 3.83 -4.24 0.86
N GLY A 79 2.59 -4.35 0.37
CA GLY A 79 1.41 -4.58 1.19
C GLY A 79 1.46 -5.91 1.96
N TYR A 80 1.82 -7.01 1.29
CA TYR A 80 1.93 -8.33 1.92
C TYR A 80 2.97 -8.37 3.03
N VAL A 81 4.19 -7.87 2.77
CA VAL A 81 5.23 -7.85 3.81
C VAL A 81 4.94 -6.83 4.92
N ALA A 82 3.98 -5.92 4.71
CA ALA A 82 3.55 -4.94 5.69
C ALA A 82 2.29 -5.36 6.47
N GLY A 83 1.74 -6.55 6.23
CA GLY A 83 0.55 -7.05 6.92
C GLY A 83 -0.78 -6.47 6.43
N ALA A 84 -0.83 -5.92 5.21
CA ALA A 84 -2.04 -5.35 4.62
C ALA A 84 -3.05 -6.38 4.11
N ALA A 85 -2.72 -7.67 4.16
CA ALA A 85 -3.58 -8.76 3.72
C ALA A 85 -3.57 -9.89 4.77
N THR A 86 -4.69 -10.61 4.87
CA THR A 86 -4.76 -11.87 5.62
C THR A 86 -4.07 -12.99 4.84
N LEU A 87 -3.76 -14.10 5.51
CA LEU A 87 -3.26 -15.30 4.84
C LEU A 87 -4.21 -15.76 3.72
N GLU A 88 -5.52 -15.78 3.98
CA GLU A 88 -6.53 -16.19 2.99
C GLU A 88 -6.54 -15.27 1.75
N GLN A 89 -6.45 -13.95 1.95
CA GLN A 89 -6.35 -12.99 0.85
C GLN A 89 -5.06 -13.15 0.04
N PHE A 90 -3.95 -13.49 0.71
CA PHE A 90 -2.70 -13.80 0.01
C PHE A 90 -2.82 -15.10 -0.80
N GLU A 91 -3.34 -16.18 -0.21
CA GLU A 91 -3.43 -17.49 -0.86
C GLU A 91 -4.41 -17.52 -2.03
N SER A 92 -5.46 -16.70 -1.99
CA SER A 92 -6.44 -16.54 -3.08
C SER A 92 -5.98 -15.62 -4.20
N ASP A 93 -4.81 -14.97 -4.06
CA ASP A 93 -4.35 -14.00 -5.04
C ASP A 93 -3.71 -14.67 -6.26
N ASP A 94 -4.11 -14.24 -7.46
CA ASP A 94 -3.53 -14.71 -8.73
C ASP A 94 -2.01 -14.50 -8.82
N LEU A 95 -1.46 -13.56 -8.04
CA LEU A 95 -0.01 -13.40 -7.91
C LEU A 95 0.67 -14.73 -7.55
N CYS A 96 0.09 -15.49 -6.63
CA CYS A 96 0.71 -16.69 -6.08
C CYS A 96 1.00 -17.75 -7.14
N GLN A 97 0.24 -17.77 -8.24
CA GLN A 97 0.45 -18.68 -9.37
C GLN A 97 1.73 -18.36 -10.17
N ASN A 98 2.21 -17.12 -10.07
CA ASN A 98 3.39 -16.63 -10.78
C ASN A 98 4.67 -16.66 -9.92
N LEU A 99 4.57 -17.09 -8.66
CA LEU A 99 5.69 -17.23 -7.75
C LEU A 99 6.28 -18.64 -7.85
N ASN A 100 7.60 -18.73 -7.77
CA ASN A 100 8.21 -20.04 -7.49
C ASN A 100 7.99 -20.45 -6.02
N GLU A 101 8.20 -21.73 -5.72
CA GLU A 101 8.00 -22.29 -4.38
C GLU A 101 8.69 -21.49 -3.28
N LYS A 102 9.96 -21.09 -3.49
CA LYS A 102 10.72 -20.34 -2.48
C LYS A 102 10.13 -18.95 -2.24
N GLN A 103 9.73 -18.26 -3.29
CA GLN A 103 9.11 -16.92 -3.21
C GLN A 103 7.76 -17.00 -2.50
N TYR A 104 6.94 -17.99 -2.85
CA TYR A 104 5.65 -18.21 -2.23
C TYR A 104 5.79 -18.47 -0.72
N GLN A 105 6.65 -19.41 -0.32
CA GLN A 105 6.85 -19.73 1.08
C GLN A 105 7.40 -18.52 1.87
N TYR A 106 8.36 -17.79 1.30
CA TYR A 106 8.92 -16.60 1.92
C TYR A 106 7.85 -15.52 2.17
N LEU A 107 7.02 -15.23 1.16
CA LEU A 107 5.94 -14.26 1.29
C LEU A 107 4.86 -14.74 2.27
N LYS A 108 4.52 -16.03 2.24
CA LYS A 108 3.58 -16.64 3.18
C LYS A 108 4.05 -16.49 4.63
N GLU A 109 5.32 -16.75 4.91
CA GLU A 109 5.91 -16.53 6.24
C GLU A 109 5.83 -15.06 6.66
N CYS A 110 6.13 -14.13 5.75
CA CYS A 110 6.00 -12.69 6.01
C CYS A 110 4.54 -12.31 6.33
N VAL A 111 3.58 -12.78 5.55
CA VAL A 111 2.14 -12.52 5.77
C VAL A 111 1.69 -13.11 7.10
N ILE A 112 2.04 -14.35 7.42
CA ILE A 112 1.68 -14.97 8.72
C ILE A 112 2.25 -14.17 9.89
N LYS A 113 3.49 -13.68 9.76
CA LYS A 113 4.15 -12.90 10.80
C LYS A 113 3.56 -11.50 11.00
N THR A 114 3.03 -10.89 9.94
CA THR A 114 2.60 -9.48 9.92
C THR A 114 1.09 -9.30 9.86
N GLN A 115 0.32 -10.33 9.54
CA GLN A 115 -1.14 -10.22 9.54
C GLN A 115 -1.64 -9.79 10.92
N GLY A 116 -2.55 -8.81 10.93
CA GLY A 116 -3.11 -8.27 12.18
C GLY A 116 -2.20 -7.28 12.93
N THR A 117 -0.92 -7.08 12.55
CA THR A 117 -0.10 -6.02 13.16
C THR A 117 -0.48 -4.62 12.66
N GLY A 118 -1.24 -4.55 11.57
CA GLY A 118 -1.64 -3.30 10.92
C GLY A 118 -0.47 -2.61 10.20
N LEU A 119 -0.81 -1.62 9.37
CA LEU A 119 0.15 -0.81 8.61
C LEU A 119 0.84 0.28 9.45
N TYR A 120 0.80 0.16 10.77
CA TYR A 120 1.27 1.20 11.68
C TYR A 120 2.79 1.09 11.85
N CYS A 121 3.46 2.24 11.78
CA CYS A 121 4.86 2.40 12.15
C CYS A 121 4.96 2.80 13.62
#